data_AF-A0A2T0SB42-F1
#
_entry.id   AF-A0A2T0SB42-F1
#
_cell.length_a   1.000
_cell.length_b   1.000
_cell.length_c   1.000
_cell.angle_alpha   90.00
_cell.angle_beta   90.00
_cell.angle_gamma   90.00
#
_symmetry.space_group_name_H-M   'P 1'
#
loop_
_entity.id
_entity.type
_entity.pdbx_description
1 polymer ?
#
loop_
_entity_poly.entity_id
_entity_poly.type
_entity_poly.pdbx_seq_one_letter_code
_entity_poly.pdbx_strand_id
1 'polypeptide(L)'
;MIEEIEARLAEVAGLVREAELLRGRRAELDRRHAEHAAAVAELRRSWAGEVRDVERLESASLSRVLLALRGAYSEEMSRERAEADAARYRVAEAESRLAAIQSEREAVAARLTALADVPARFAAAIDDKERHLLGSGDPQAARLLVLADERGRVEAELRELHEAVRAAEAALGALGELRRQLDLASSRQTTDNLLGGAVSVGQPHWLDAVGWAASNADRCLAVLHAELTDVGLARPLGNIPRPITRPAGFQAVFFSNLLIREQINRASRDADESLRLIAAIHRDVALRAQAARSRWNALHSERQHLITT
;
A
#
# COMPACT_ATOMS: atom_id res chain seq x y z
N MET A 1 18.93 21.34 -37.10
CA MET A 1 17.97 20.27 -36.70
C MET A 1 18.54 19.39 -35.60
N ILE A 2 19.65 18.68 -35.77
CA ILE A 2 20.22 17.86 -34.68
C ILE A 2 20.65 18.70 -33.47
N GLU A 3 21.35 19.82 -33.68
CA GLU A 3 21.80 20.73 -32.62
C GLU A 3 20.64 21.30 -31.79
N GLU A 4 19.48 21.54 -32.41
CA GLU A 4 18.27 22.02 -31.75
C GLU A 4 17.61 20.92 -30.90
N ILE A 5 17.61 19.68 -31.41
CA ILE A 5 17.15 18.50 -30.66
C ILE A 5 18.03 18.25 -29.44
N GLU A 6 19.36 18.34 -29.61
CA GLU A 6 20.33 18.14 -28.54
C GLU A 6 20.27 19.25 -27.48
N ALA A 7 20.13 20.51 -27.89
CA ALA A 7 19.95 21.63 -26.97
C ALA A 7 18.69 21.46 -26.10
N ARG A 8 17.56 21.10 -26.73
CA ARG A 8 16.31 20.82 -26.01
C ARG A 8 16.45 19.61 -25.08
N LEU A 9 17.14 18.54 -25.50
CA LEU A 9 17.36 17.37 -24.66
C LEU A 9 18.21 17.72 -23.43
N ALA A 10 19.28 18.51 -23.60
CA ALA A 10 20.12 18.98 -22.50
C ALA A 10 19.37 19.89 -21.52
N GLU A 11 18.54 20.81 -22.03
CA GLU A 11 17.68 21.67 -21.20
C GLU A 11 16.75 20.82 -20.32
N VAL A 12 16.00 19.89 -20.94
CA VAL A 12 15.04 19.08 -20.20
C VAL A 12 15.74 18.10 -19.25
N ALA A 13 16.91 17.56 -19.60
CA ALA A 13 17.74 16.75 -18.69
C ALA A 13 18.15 17.56 -17.44
N GLY A 14 18.49 18.84 -17.61
CA GLY A 14 18.74 19.76 -16.50
C GLY A 14 17.54 19.90 -15.57
N LEU A 15 16.34 20.05 -16.13
CA LEU A 15 15.08 20.14 -15.37
C LEU A 15 14.75 18.83 -14.64
N VAL A 16 15.02 17.67 -15.26
CA VAL A 16 14.85 16.35 -14.60
C VAL A 16 15.73 16.27 -13.36
N ARG A 17 17.01 16.63 -13.49
CA ARG A 17 17.96 16.64 -12.38
C ARG A 17 17.56 17.62 -11.27
N GLU A 18 17.05 18.80 -11.64
CA GLU A 18 16.50 19.75 -10.68
C GLU A 18 15.34 19.13 -9.89
N ALA A 19 14.39 18.49 -10.58
CA ALA A 19 13.25 17.83 -9.94
C ALA A 19 13.69 16.71 -8.98
N GLU A 20 14.71 15.92 -9.33
CA GLU A 20 15.27 14.88 -8.46
C GLU A 20 15.87 15.46 -7.18
N LEU A 21 16.69 16.51 -7.30
CA LEU A 21 17.28 17.20 -6.15
C LEU A 21 16.19 17.80 -5.24
N LEU A 22 15.15 18.39 -5.83
CA LEU A 22 14.01 18.93 -5.08
C LEU A 22 13.21 17.85 -4.35
N ARG A 23 13.01 16.67 -4.96
CA ARG A 23 12.38 15.52 -4.27
C ARG A 23 13.21 15.06 -3.08
N GLY A 24 14.53 14.98 -3.23
CA GLY A 24 15.44 14.68 -2.12
C GLY A 24 15.36 15.73 -1.00
N ARG A 25 15.37 17.02 -1.36
CA ARG A 25 15.20 18.12 -0.40
C ARG A 25 13.84 18.05 0.30
N ARG A 26 12.77 17.72 -0.42
CA ARG A 26 11.43 17.58 0.13
C ARG A 26 11.37 16.49 1.19
N ALA A 27 11.93 15.31 0.92
CA ALA A 27 11.98 14.21 1.88
C ALA A 27 12.72 14.60 3.18
N GLU A 28 13.84 15.31 3.04
CA GLU A 28 14.59 15.82 4.20
C GLU A 28 13.80 16.87 5.00
N LEU A 29 13.11 17.79 4.31
CA LEU A 29 12.24 18.76 4.97
C LEU A 29 11.04 18.11 5.66
N ASP A 30 10.47 17.06 5.09
CA ASP A 30 9.38 16.29 5.69
C ASP A 30 9.84 15.61 6.99
N ARG A 31 11.05 15.03 7.01
CA ARG A 31 11.66 14.47 8.22
C ARG A 31 11.88 15.54 9.29
N ARG A 32 12.53 16.65 8.95
CA ARG A 32 12.76 17.78 9.87
C ARG A 32 11.45 18.34 10.41
N HIS A 33 10.43 18.48 9.58
CA HIS A 33 9.12 18.95 10.02
C HIS A 33 8.51 18.01 11.06
N ALA A 34 8.56 16.69 10.85
CA ALA A 34 8.05 15.73 11.82
C ALA A 34 8.78 15.82 13.18
N GLU A 35 10.11 15.93 13.15
CA GLU A 35 10.94 16.10 14.36
C GLU A 35 10.60 17.39 15.12
N HIS A 36 10.53 18.52 14.41
CA HIS A 36 10.21 19.80 15.03
C HIS A 36 8.75 19.88 15.51
N ALA A 37 7.80 19.25 14.80
CA ALA A 37 6.40 19.17 15.23
C ALA A 37 6.26 18.36 16.53
N ALA A 38 7.00 17.26 16.67
CA ALA A 38 7.05 16.48 17.90
C ALA A 38 7.67 17.30 19.06
N ALA A 39 8.76 18.03 18.80
CA ALA A 39 9.39 18.91 19.79
C ALA A 39 8.45 20.05 20.26
N VAL A 40 7.74 20.70 19.33
CA VAL A 40 6.72 21.71 19.66
C VAL A 40 5.61 21.10 20.54
N ALA A 41 5.15 19.89 20.22
CA ALA A 41 4.13 19.22 21.02
C ALA A 41 4.61 18.93 22.45
N GLU A 42 5.87 18.53 22.64
CA GLU A 42 6.46 18.33 23.97
C GLU A 42 6.60 19.65 24.73
N LEU A 43 7.12 20.69 24.10
CA LEU A 43 7.23 22.02 24.72
C LEU A 43 5.86 22.57 25.14
N ARG A 44 4.81 22.36 24.32
CA ARG A 44 3.43 22.73 24.68
C ARG A 44 2.91 21.95 25.88
N ARG A 45 3.25 20.66 26.01
CA ARG A 45 2.90 19.85 27.19
C ARG A 45 3.58 20.38 28.45
N SER A 46 4.89 20.66 28.36
CA SER A 46 5.66 21.25 29.47
C SER A 46 5.08 22.61 29.87
N TRP A 47 4.83 23.51 28.92
CA TRP A 47 4.22 24.81 29.19
C TRP A 47 2.83 24.69 29.84
N ALA A 48 2.00 23.76 29.41
CA ALA A 48 0.71 23.50 30.04
C ALA A 48 0.85 22.96 31.48
N GLY A 49 1.96 22.32 31.82
CA GLY A 49 2.32 21.98 33.20
C GLY A 49 2.59 23.23 34.03
N GLU A 50 3.49 24.10 33.57
CA GLU A 50 3.83 25.34 34.28
C GLU A 50 2.61 26.24 34.52
N VAL A 51 1.70 26.34 33.54
CA VAL A 51 0.45 27.11 33.68
C VAL A 51 -0.43 26.54 34.80
N ARG A 52 -0.54 25.21 34.92
CA ARG A 52 -1.33 24.59 36.00
C ARG A 52 -0.70 24.81 37.37
N ASP A 53 0.62 24.91 37.44
CA ASP A 53 1.35 25.15 38.68
C ASP A 53 1.09 26.57 39.19
N VAL A 54 1.09 27.55 38.28
CA VAL A 54 0.61 28.91 38.54
C VAL A 54 -0.86 28.91 39.01
N GLU A 55 -1.77 28.28 38.27
CA GLU A 55 -3.22 28.22 38.62
C GLU A 55 -3.46 27.57 40.01
N ARG A 56 -2.67 26.55 40.35
CA ARG A 56 -2.73 25.87 41.65
C ARG A 56 -2.30 26.78 42.79
N LEU A 57 -1.24 27.55 42.60
CA LEU A 57 -0.79 28.53 43.60
C LEU A 57 -1.74 29.73 43.71
N GLU A 58 -2.37 30.15 42.62
CA GLU A 58 -3.39 31.22 42.65
C GLU A 58 -4.62 30.79 43.46
N SER A 59 -5.12 29.57 43.22
CA SER A 59 -6.29 29.02 43.91
C SER A 59 -6.05 28.69 45.39
N ALA A 60 -4.83 28.27 45.77
CA ALA A 60 -4.47 28.01 47.17
C ALA A 60 -4.43 29.28 48.04
N SER A 61 -4.13 30.45 47.44
CA SER A 61 -3.97 31.75 48.12
C SER A 61 -5.21 32.32 48.79
N LEU A 62 -6.39 31.77 48.47
CA LEU A 62 -7.68 32.16 49.06
C LEU A 62 -7.88 31.67 50.51
N SER A 63 -6.90 30.94 51.07
CA SER A 63 -6.95 30.34 52.41
C SER A 63 -6.41 31.29 53.50
N ARG A 64 -7.14 31.48 54.61
CA ARG A 64 -6.76 32.32 55.77
C ARG A 64 -5.37 32.07 56.36
N VAL A 65 -4.77 30.90 56.11
CA VAL A 65 -3.45 30.46 56.61
C VAL A 65 -2.28 31.15 55.87
N LEU A 66 -2.47 31.60 54.64
CA LEU A 66 -1.40 32.20 53.82
C LEU A 66 -1.05 33.64 54.16
N LEU A 67 -1.91 34.37 54.90
CA LEU A 67 -1.60 35.72 55.38
C LEU A 67 -0.36 35.77 56.30
N ALA A 68 -0.04 34.66 56.99
CA ALA A 68 1.13 34.54 57.85
C ALA A 68 2.43 34.24 57.08
N LEU A 69 2.34 33.82 55.82
CA LEU A 69 3.46 33.38 54.96
C LEU A 69 3.60 34.21 53.68
N ARG A 70 3.05 35.42 53.67
CA ARG A 70 2.88 36.29 52.48
C ARG A 70 4.18 36.52 51.68
N GLY A 71 5.33 36.56 52.35
CA GLY A 71 6.64 36.71 51.69
C GLY A 71 7.01 35.49 50.84
N ALA A 72 7.03 34.30 51.44
CA ALA A 72 7.37 33.04 50.75
C ALA A 72 6.41 32.72 49.60
N TYR A 73 5.11 32.99 49.78
CA TYR A 73 4.12 32.84 48.71
C TYR A 73 4.39 33.77 47.51
N SER A 74 4.72 35.04 47.77
CA SER A 74 4.99 36.00 46.70
C SER A 74 6.24 35.65 45.89
N GLU A 75 7.25 35.08 46.56
CA GLU A 75 8.47 34.60 45.91
C GLU A 75 8.21 33.36 45.05
N GLU A 76 7.47 32.38 45.58
CA GLU A 76 7.09 31.16 44.85
C GLU A 76 6.20 31.47 43.64
N MET A 77 5.18 32.32 43.81
CA MET A 77 4.32 32.79 42.70
C MET A 77 5.12 33.52 41.61
N SER A 78 6.09 34.36 42.00
CA SER A 78 6.95 35.05 41.03
C SER A 78 7.83 34.07 40.26
N ARG A 79 8.30 33.00 40.90
CA ARG A 79 9.10 31.95 40.26
C ARG A 79 8.27 31.16 39.24
N GLU A 80 7.14 30.61 39.64
CA GLU A 80 6.28 29.81 38.72
C GLU A 80 5.81 30.63 37.51
N ARG A 81 5.49 31.92 37.69
CA ARG A 81 5.17 32.83 36.58
C ARG A 81 6.34 33.01 35.61
N ALA A 82 7.55 33.18 36.14
CA ALA A 82 8.75 33.30 35.32
C ALA A 82 9.05 32.01 34.54
N GLU A 83 8.82 30.84 35.16
CA GLU A 83 8.98 29.53 34.52
C GLU A 83 7.94 29.31 33.41
N ALA A 84 6.67 29.65 33.65
CA ALA A 84 5.60 29.61 32.66
C ALA A 84 5.87 30.56 31.47
N ASP A 85 6.32 31.79 31.72
CA ASP A 85 6.69 32.74 30.68
C ASP A 85 7.90 32.24 29.87
N ALA A 86 8.93 31.71 30.53
CA ALA A 86 10.09 31.12 29.86
C ALA A 86 9.69 29.93 28.97
N ALA A 87 8.81 29.04 29.45
CA ALA A 87 8.29 27.93 28.67
C ALA A 87 7.46 28.41 27.47
N ARG A 88 6.63 29.46 27.63
CA ARG A 88 5.89 30.10 26.53
C ARG A 88 6.82 30.63 25.45
N TYR A 89 7.91 31.31 25.81
CA TYR A 89 8.88 31.80 24.83
C TYR A 89 9.54 30.65 24.05
N ARG A 90 9.90 29.55 24.73
CA ARG A 90 10.45 28.36 24.06
C ARG A 90 9.47 27.73 23.08
N VAL A 91 8.19 27.65 23.44
CA VAL A 91 7.11 27.20 22.53
C VAL A 91 7.03 28.10 21.30
N ALA A 92 6.95 29.43 21.49
CA ALA A 92 6.85 30.39 20.40
C ALA A 92 8.07 30.33 19.45
N GLU A 93 9.28 30.19 19.99
CA GLU A 93 10.49 30.02 19.19
C GLU A 93 10.45 28.73 18.36
N ALA A 94 10.06 27.61 18.98
CA ALA A 94 9.95 26.32 18.29
C ALA A 94 8.87 26.33 17.20
N GLU A 95 7.73 26.99 17.46
CA GLU A 95 6.67 27.20 16.47
C GLU A 95 7.15 28.06 15.29
N SER A 96 7.90 29.13 15.54
CA SER A 96 8.49 29.95 14.48
C SER A 96 9.44 29.14 13.60
N ARG A 97 10.26 28.27 14.18
CA ARG A 97 11.16 27.38 13.43
C ARG A 97 10.36 26.35 12.59
N LEU A 98 9.31 25.79 13.16
CA LEU A 98 8.42 24.86 12.45
C LEU A 98 7.71 25.54 11.28
N ALA A 99 7.23 26.77 11.46
CA ALA A 99 6.60 27.57 10.41
C ALA A 99 7.58 27.89 9.27
N ALA A 100 8.84 28.19 9.57
CA ALA A 100 9.88 28.39 8.54
C ALA A 100 10.11 27.12 7.70
N ILE A 101 10.21 25.95 8.35
CA ILE A 101 10.33 24.66 7.66
C ILE A 101 9.09 24.39 6.80
N GLN A 102 7.90 24.70 7.29
CA GLN A 102 6.65 24.54 6.55
C GLN A 102 6.63 25.43 5.30
N SER A 103 7.09 26.68 5.39
CA SER A 103 7.20 27.57 4.22
C SER A 103 8.21 27.05 3.19
N GLU A 104 9.38 26.55 3.62
CA GLU A 104 10.33 25.89 2.71
C GLU A 104 9.71 24.67 2.02
N ARG A 105 8.94 23.86 2.75
CA ARG A 105 8.22 22.70 2.23
C ARG A 105 7.24 23.10 1.12
N GLU A 106 6.47 24.16 1.34
CA GLU A 106 5.50 24.69 0.38
C GLU A 106 6.18 25.24 -0.87
N ALA A 107 7.28 25.99 -0.72
CA ALA A 107 8.05 26.49 -1.84
C ALA A 107 8.63 25.35 -2.71
N VAL A 108 9.21 24.32 -2.09
CA VAL A 108 9.71 23.14 -2.80
C VAL A 108 8.57 22.38 -3.49
N ALA A 109 7.41 22.25 -2.83
CA ALA A 109 6.24 21.61 -3.43
C ALA A 109 5.73 22.38 -4.66
N ALA A 110 5.62 23.71 -4.58
CA ALA A 110 5.22 24.55 -5.70
C ALA A 110 6.19 24.43 -6.89
N ARG A 111 7.51 24.38 -6.63
CA ARG A 111 8.51 24.16 -7.68
C ARG A 111 8.39 22.78 -8.31
N LEU A 112 8.17 21.73 -7.52
CA LEU A 112 7.92 20.37 -8.04
C LEU A 112 6.65 20.31 -8.89
N THR A 113 5.57 21.00 -8.50
CA THR A 113 4.35 21.11 -9.31
C THR A 113 4.61 21.81 -10.64
N ALA A 114 5.43 22.87 -10.65
CA ALA A 114 5.83 23.56 -11.89
C ALA A 114 6.69 22.69 -12.82
N LEU A 115 7.29 21.61 -12.31
CA LEU A 115 8.11 20.64 -13.07
C LEU A 115 7.35 19.33 -13.35
N ALA A 116 6.03 19.29 -13.17
CA ALA A 116 5.24 18.06 -13.30
C ALA A 116 5.22 17.49 -14.74
N ASP A 117 5.36 18.35 -15.74
CA ASP A 117 5.38 18.00 -17.18
C ASP A 117 6.76 17.59 -17.70
N VAL A 118 7.83 17.88 -16.94
CA VAL A 118 9.23 17.63 -17.33
C VAL A 118 9.50 16.17 -17.73
N PRO A 119 8.99 15.14 -17.03
CA PRO A 119 9.18 13.75 -17.47
C PRO A 119 8.60 13.46 -18.86
N ALA A 120 7.43 14.03 -19.18
CA ALA A 120 6.80 13.87 -20.49
C ALA A 120 7.58 14.62 -21.57
N ARG A 121 8.03 15.85 -21.28
CA ARG A 121 8.92 16.62 -22.17
C ARG A 121 10.23 15.89 -22.45
N PHE A 122 10.79 15.21 -21.44
CA PHE A 122 12.04 14.46 -21.58
C PHE A 122 11.84 13.25 -22.49
N ALA A 123 10.76 12.49 -22.29
CA ALA A 123 10.40 11.37 -23.15
C ALA A 123 10.23 11.82 -24.61
N ALA A 124 9.49 12.92 -24.84
CA ALA A 124 9.31 13.48 -26.18
C ALA A 124 10.65 13.92 -26.82
N ALA A 125 11.55 14.55 -26.06
CA ALA A 125 12.86 14.95 -26.58
C ALA A 125 13.72 13.74 -26.98
N ILE A 126 13.68 12.66 -26.19
CA ILE A 126 14.35 11.40 -26.51
C ILE A 126 13.76 10.75 -27.78
N ASP A 127 12.43 10.70 -27.90
CA ASP A 127 11.75 10.12 -29.06
C ASP A 127 12.04 10.91 -30.35
N ASP A 128 12.13 12.24 -30.26
CA ASP A 128 12.52 13.10 -31.37
C ASP A 128 13.96 12.84 -31.82
N LYS A 129 14.91 12.65 -30.88
CA LYS A 129 16.30 12.29 -31.23
C LYS A 129 16.37 10.90 -31.84
N GLU A 130 15.64 9.92 -31.31
CA GLU A 130 15.56 8.57 -31.88
C GLU A 130 15.05 8.59 -33.33
N ARG A 131 13.95 9.32 -33.61
CA ARG A 131 13.42 9.46 -34.98
C ARG A 131 14.43 10.09 -35.92
N HIS A 132 15.22 11.05 -35.44
CA HIS A 132 16.28 11.64 -36.23
C HIS A 132 17.38 10.61 -36.56
N LEU A 133 17.89 9.86 -35.57
CA LEU A 133 18.94 8.85 -35.75
C LEU A 133 18.51 7.74 -36.72
N LEU A 134 17.25 7.28 -36.61
CA LEU A 134 16.67 6.30 -37.53
C LEU A 134 16.55 6.83 -38.97
N GLY A 135 16.22 8.12 -39.14
CA GLY A 135 16.06 8.76 -40.44
C GLY A 135 17.38 9.17 -41.11
N SER A 136 18.43 9.40 -40.33
CA SER A 136 19.75 9.85 -40.82
C SER A 136 20.69 8.71 -41.21
N GLY A 137 20.30 7.45 -40.97
CA GLY A 137 21.16 6.28 -41.22
C GLY A 137 22.30 6.16 -40.21
N ASP A 138 22.11 6.64 -38.98
CA ASP A 138 23.11 6.59 -37.92
C ASP A 138 23.54 5.13 -37.61
N PRO A 139 24.83 4.85 -37.34
CA PRO A 139 25.28 3.50 -36.97
C PRO A 139 24.52 2.88 -35.78
N GLN A 140 23.98 3.69 -34.87
CA GLN A 140 23.20 3.25 -33.72
C GLN A 140 21.76 2.84 -34.10
N ALA A 141 21.25 3.23 -35.28
CA ALA A 141 19.87 2.97 -35.71
C ALA A 141 19.51 1.47 -35.67
N ALA A 142 20.43 0.60 -36.11
CA ALA A 142 20.24 -0.84 -36.06
C ALA A 142 20.06 -1.36 -34.63
N ARG A 143 20.87 -0.86 -33.67
CA ARG A 143 20.75 -1.25 -32.26
C ARG A 143 19.46 -0.71 -31.63
N LEU A 144 19.04 0.51 -31.97
CA LEU A 144 17.80 1.10 -31.49
C LEU A 144 16.57 0.30 -31.94
N LEU A 145 16.54 -0.19 -33.17
CA LEU A 145 15.47 -1.07 -33.66
C LEU A 145 15.42 -2.40 -32.91
N VAL A 146 16.58 -3.02 -32.64
CA VAL A 146 16.65 -4.25 -31.84
C VAL A 146 16.16 -4.01 -30.41
N LEU A 147 16.56 -2.91 -29.78
CA LEU A 147 16.09 -2.54 -28.44
C LEU A 147 14.58 -2.27 -28.41
N ALA A 148 14.01 -1.66 -29.44
CA ALA A 148 12.57 -1.42 -29.53
C ALA A 148 11.78 -2.75 -29.58
N ASP A 149 12.26 -3.69 -30.39
CA ASP A 149 11.67 -5.03 -30.53
C ASP A 149 11.80 -5.85 -29.23
N GLU A 150 12.98 -5.87 -28.59
CA GLU A 150 13.20 -6.49 -27.28
C GLU A 150 12.30 -5.90 -26.20
N ARG A 151 12.18 -4.56 -26.14
CA ARG A 151 11.29 -3.88 -25.20
C ARG A 151 9.82 -4.21 -25.44
N GLY A 152 9.38 -4.28 -26.70
CA GLY A 152 8.02 -4.67 -27.05
C GLY A 152 7.67 -6.06 -26.55
N ARG A 153 8.61 -7.02 -26.68
CA ARG A 153 8.44 -8.38 -26.14
C ARG A 153 8.37 -8.40 -24.61
N VAL A 154 9.29 -7.71 -23.92
CA VAL A 154 9.30 -7.67 -22.45
C VAL A 154 8.09 -6.92 -21.89
N GLU A 155 7.60 -5.90 -22.59
CA GLU A 155 6.38 -5.18 -22.21
C GLU A 155 5.14 -6.06 -22.36
N ALA A 156 5.05 -6.88 -23.41
CA ALA A 156 4.01 -7.89 -23.54
C ALA A 156 4.08 -8.92 -22.41
N GLU A 157 5.27 -9.48 -22.15
CA GLU A 157 5.53 -10.42 -21.06
C GLU A 157 5.10 -9.83 -19.69
N LEU A 158 5.44 -8.56 -19.43
CA LEU A 158 5.06 -7.87 -18.19
C LEU A 158 3.56 -7.71 -18.03
N ARG A 159 2.81 -7.49 -19.12
CA ARG A 159 1.36 -7.37 -19.09
C ARG A 159 0.72 -8.69 -18.68
N GLU A 160 1.11 -9.77 -19.36
CA GLU A 160 0.61 -11.13 -19.10
C GLU A 160 0.96 -11.56 -17.66
N LEU A 161 2.17 -11.28 -17.19
CA LEU A 161 2.58 -11.57 -15.80
C LEU A 161 1.76 -10.78 -14.77
N HIS A 162 1.41 -9.52 -15.05
CA HIS A 162 0.55 -8.74 -14.16
C HIS A 162 -0.90 -9.25 -14.14
N GLU A 163 -1.43 -9.68 -15.28
CA GLU A 163 -2.76 -10.31 -15.37
C GLU A 163 -2.79 -11.60 -14.55
N ALA A 164 -1.75 -12.44 -14.67
CA ALA A 164 -1.59 -13.63 -13.86
C ALA A 164 -1.45 -13.35 -12.34
N VAL A 165 -0.71 -12.31 -11.94
CA VAL A 165 -0.64 -11.87 -10.52
C VAL A 165 -2.02 -11.49 -10.01
N ARG A 166 -2.75 -10.64 -10.75
CA ARG A 166 -4.09 -10.18 -10.35
C ARG A 166 -5.08 -11.33 -10.25
N ALA A 167 -5.04 -12.27 -11.21
CA ALA A 167 -5.88 -13.46 -11.16
C ALA A 167 -5.55 -14.35 -9.95
N ALA A 168 -4.27 -14.46 -9.58
CA ALA A 168 -3.86 -15.22 -8.40
C ALA A 168 -4.31 -14.55 -7.10
N GLU A 169 -4.19 -13.22 -6.98
CA GLU A 169 -4.71 -12.45 -5.85
C GLU A 169 -6.23 -12.60 -5.71
N ALA A 170 -6.96 -12.51 -6.83
CA ALA A 170 -8.40 -12.71 -6.87
C ALA A 170 -8.80 -14.13 -6.44
N ALA A 171 -8.09 -15.16 -6.91
CA ALA A 171 -8.31 -16.55 -6.52
C ALA A 171 -8.02 -16.80 -5.03
N LEU A 172 -6.92 -16.23 -4.50
CA LEU A 172 -6.61 -16.29 -3.06
C LEU A 172 -7.69 -15.62 -2.22
N GLY A 173 -8.17 -14.44 -2.64
CA GLY A 173 -9.25 -13.73 -1.98
C GLY A 173 -10.56 -14.53 -1.97
N ALA A 174 -10.93 -15.12 -3.10
CA ALA A 174 -12.14 -15.92 -3.25
C ALA A 174 -12.09 -17.22 -2.43
N LEU A 175 -10.95 -17.94 -2.45
CA LEU A 175 -10.75 -19.14 -1.63
C LEU A 175 -10.69 -18.82 -0.14
N GLY A 176 -10.10 -17.68 0.23
CA GLY A 176 -10.10 -17.21 1.62
C GLY A 176 -11.52 -16.91 2.13
N GLU A 177 -12.38 -16.34 1.29
CA GLU A 177 -13.79 -16.16 1.61
C GLU A 177 -14.53 -17.50 1.71
N LEU A 178 -14.33 -18.42 0.78
CA LEU A 178 -14.88 -19.77 0.86
C LEU A 178 -14.47 -20.46 2.17
N ARG A 179 -13.21 -20.37 2.55
CA ARG A 179 -12.69 -20.95 3.81
C ARG A 179 -13.40 -20.35 5.03
N ARG A 180 -13.58 -19.03 5.08
CA ARG A 180 -14.34 -18.35 6.14
C ARG A 180 -15.79 -18.83 6.21
N GLN A 181 -16.47 -18.95 5.08
CA GLN A 181 -17.85 -19.44 5.05
C GLN A 181 -17.96 -20.90 5.51
N LEU A 182 -16.99 -21.74 5.15
CA LEU A 182 -16.89 -23.12 5.63
C LEU A 182 -16.63 -23.19 7.16
N ASP A 183 -15.81 -22.30 7.72
CA ASP A 183 -15.62 -22.20 9.17
C ASP A 183 -16.89 -21.78 9.92
N LEU A 184 -17.61 -20.77 9.41
CA LEU A 184 -18.90 -20.34 9.96
C LEU A 184 -19.96 -21.45 9.88
N ALA A 185 -19.96 -22.22 8.79
CA ALA A 185 -20.82 -23.38 8.63
C ALA A 185 -20.50 -24.47 9.66
N SER A 186 -19.21 -24.74 9.91
CA SER A 186 -18.73 -25.71 10.90
C SER A 186 -19.08 -25.29 12.35
N SER A 187 -18.92 -24.00 12.68
CA SER A 187 -19.23 -23.47 14.01
C SER A 187 -20.73 -23.49 14.33
N ARG A 188 -21.59 -23.20 13.35
CA ARG A 188 -23.05 -23.24 13.52
C ARG A 188 -23.56 -24.66 13.72
N GLN A 189 -22.99 -25.64 13.01
CA GLN A 189 -23.33 -27.05 13.22
C GLN A 189 -22.93 -27.59 14.59
N THR A 190 -21.87 -27.06 15.18
CA THR A 190 -21.45 -27.45 16.54
C THR A 190 -22.37 -26.86 17.60
N THR A 191 -22.97 -25.68 17.35
CA THR A 191 -23.91 -25.04 18.29
C THR A 191 -25.27 -25.75 18.32
N ASP A 192 -25.79 -26.18 17.15
CA ASP A 192 -27.08 -26.89 17.04
C ASP A 192 -27.09 -28.27 17.73
N ASN A 193 -25.91 -28.92 17.85
CA ASN A 193 -25.78 -30.22 18.50
C ASN A 193 -25.66 -30.14 20.04
N LEU A 194 -25.29 -28.99 20.60
CA LEU A 194 -25.13 -28.80 22.05
C LEU A 194 -26.45 -28.43 22.76
N LEU A 195 -27.42 -27.86 22.05
CA LEU A 195 -28.69 -27.38 22.60
C LEU A 195 -29.90 -28.20 22.11
N GLY A 196 -29.83 -29.53 22.28
CA GLY A 196 -31.00 -30.41 22.30
C GLY A 196 -32.12 -30.11 21.28
N GLY A 197 -31.86 -30.31 19.98
CA GLY A 197 -32.88 -30.80 19.05
C GLY A 197 -34.06 -29.89 18.66
N ALA A 198 -34.03 -28.58 18.93
CA ALA A 198 -35.00 -27.66 18.32
C ALA A 198 -34.49 -27.24 16.93
N VAL A 199 -34.85 -28.01 15.90
CA VAL A 199 -34.68 -27.59 14.51
C VAL A 199 -35.49 -26.31 14.32
N SER A 200 -34.84 -25.14 14.35
CA SER A 200 -35.46 -23.91 13.87
C SER A 200 -35.75 -24.10 12.39
N VAL A 201 -37.03 -24.36 12.08
CA VAL A 201 -37.57 -24.38 10.73
C VAL A 201 -37.52 -22.94 10.22
N GLY A 202 -36.39 -22.56 9.64
CA GLY A 202 -36.16 -21.24 9.10
C GLY A 202 -34.68 -20.93 8.95
N GLN A 203 -34.24 -20.89 7.69
CA GLN A 203 -32.99 -20.30 7.19
C GLN A 203 -31.72 -21.15 7.17
N PRO A 204 -31.43 -21.86 6.05
CA PRO A 204 -30.08 -22.27 5.74
C PRO A 204 -29.35 -21.25 4.86
N HIS A 205 -29.39 -19.96 5.21
CA HIS A 205 -28.66 -18.89 4.49
C HIS A 205 -27.16 -19.16 4.36
N TRP A 206 -26.59 -19.98 5.24
CA TRP A 206 -25.17 -20.32 5.20
C TRP A 206 -24.81 -21.32 4.08
N LEU A 207 -25.72 -22.21 3.68
CA LEU A 207 -25.47 -23.11 2.54
C LEU A 207 -25.43 -22.32 1.24
N ASP A 208 -26.35 -21.36 1.10
CA ASP A 208 -26.35 -20.45 -0.03
C ASP A 208 -25.06 -19.62 -0.03
N ALA A 209 -24.65 -19.07 1.12
CA ALA A 209 -23.38 -18.33 1.24
C ALA A 209 -22.15 -19.15 0.86
N VAL A 210 -22.05 -20.42 1.31
CA VAL A 210 -20.98 -21.34 0.90
C VAL A 210 -21.06 -21.64 -0.60
N GLY A 211 -22.26 -21.84 -1.14
CA GLY A 211 -22.48 -22.05 -2.58
C GLY A 211 -22.00 -20.88 -3.43
N TRP A 212 -22.39 -19.65 -3.07
CA TRP A 212 -21.93 -18.43 -3.74
C TRP A 212 -20.41 -18.26 -3.65
N ALA A 213 -19.83 -18.49 -2.47
CA ALA A 213 -18.38 -18.40 -2.28
C ALA A 213 -17.63 -19.45 -3.10
N ALA A 214 -18.16 -20.67 -3.20
CA ALA A 214 -17.58 -21.73 -4.02
C ALA A 214 -17.64 -21.40 -5.52
N SER A 215 -18.82 -20.99 -6.03
CA SER A 215 -18.94 -20.58 -7.44
C SER A 215 -18.04 -19.39 -7.79
N ASN A 216 -17.86 -18.46 -6.85
CA ASN A 216 -16.92 -17.36 -7.03
C ASN A 216 -15.46 -17.84 -7.08
N ALA A 217 -15.06 -18.76 -6.19
CA ALA A 217 -13.74 -19.37 -6.20
C ALA A 217 -13.48 -20.11 -7.51
N ASP A 218 -14.44 -20.93 -7.98
CA ASP A 218 -14.33 -21.68 -9.24
C ASP A 218 -14.08 -20.76 -10.44
N ARG A 219 -14.83 -19.66 -10.52
CA ARG A 219 -14.66 -18.66 -11.59
C ARG A 219 -13.28 -18.00 -11.53
N CYS A 220 -12.81 -17.61 -10.34
CA CYS A 220 -11.49 -17.01 -10.18
C CYS A 220 -10.36 -18.01 -10.50
N LEU A 221 -10.53 -19.29 -10.16
CA LEU A 221 -9.58 -20.35 -10.49
C LEU A 221 -9.54 -20.63 -12.00
N ALA A 222 -10.69 -20.60 -12.68
CA ALA A 222 -10.74 -20.75 -14.14
C ALA A 222 -10.01 -19.61 -14.86
N VAL A 223 -10.22 -18.35 -14.41
CA VAL A 223 -9.47 -17.20 -14.93
C VAL A 223 -7.98 -17.38 -14.66
N LEU A 224 -7.58 -17.67 -13.42
CA LEU A 224 -6.19 -17.91 -13.07
C LEU A 224 -5.55 -19.01 -13.95
N HIS A 225 -6.28 -20.09 -14.24
CA HIS A 225 -5.76 -21.15 -15.09
C HIS A 225 -5.49 -20.67 -16.52
N ALA A 226 -6.38 -19.85 -17.08
CA ALA A 226 -6.19 -19.24 -18.39
C ALA A 226 -4.96 -18.32 -18.38
N GLU A 227 -4.86 -17.39 -17.43
CA GLU A 227 -3.72 -16.45 -17.33
C GLU A 227 -2.39 -17.19 -17.14
N LEU A 228 -2.36 -18.26 -16.33
CA LEU A 228 -1.15 -19.07 -16.15
C LEU A 228 -0.76 -19.85 -17.41
N THR A 229 -1.73 -20.17 -18.27
CA THR A 229 -1.45 -20.83 -19.55
C THR A 229 -0.75 -19.86 -20.49
N ASP A 230 -1.20 -18.61 -20.53
CA ASP A 230 -0.63 -17.56 -21.37
C ASP A 230 0.84 -17.26 -21.00
N VAL A 231 1.18 -17.27 -19.71
CA VAL A 231 2.57 -17.07 -19.24
C VAL A 231 3.41 -18.37 -19.18
N GLY A 232 2.93 -19.48 -19.75
CA GLY A 232 3.66 -20.75 -19.79
C GLY A 232 3.88 -21.40 -18.41
N LEU A 233 3.02 -21.10 -17.44
CA LEU A 233 3.04 -21.60 -16.06
C LEU A 233 1.90 -22.58 -15.74
N ALA A 234 1.22 -23.10 -16.75
CA ALA A 234 0.12 -24.05 -16.59
C ALA A 234 0.51 -25.20 -15.65
N ARG A 235 -0.15 -25.26 -14.50
CA ARG A 235 0.00 -26.30 -13.47
C ARG A 235 -1.38 -26.74 -12.99
N PRO A 236 -1.56 -28.00 -12.55
CA PRO A 236 -2.78 -28.43 -11.88
C PRO A 236 -3.02 -27.57 -10.62
N LEU A 237 -4.18 -26.91 -10.52
CA LEU A 237 -4.51 -25.98 -9.43
C LEU A 237 -5.10 -26.67 -8.17
N GLY A 238 -4.85 -27.97 -7.98
CA GLY A 238 -5.48 -28.76 -6.91
C GLY A 238 -6.94 -29.11 -7.21
N ASN A 239 -7.62 -29.78 -6.27
CA ASN A 239 -9.03 -30.13 -6.41
C ASN A 239 -9.92 -28.93 -6.07
N ILE A 240 -10.84 -28.60 -6.98
CA ILE A 240 -11.85 -27.56 -6.76
C ILE A 240 -12.89 -28.08 -5.75
N PRO A 241 -13.14 -27.37 -4.62
CA PRO A 241 -14.13 -27.80 -3.62
C PRO A 241 -15.54 -27.87 -4.22
N ARG A 242 -16.19 -29.03 -4.13
CA ARG A 242 -17.55 -29.23 -4.68
C ARG A 242 -18.65 -28.63 -3.78
N PRO A 243 -19.79 -28.18 -4.36
CA PRO A 243 -20.94 -27.71 -3.61
C PRO A 243 -21.49 -28.76 -2.62
N ILE A 244 -21.85 -28.31 -1.42
CA ILE A 244 -22.44 -29.15 -0.37
C ILE A 244 -23.90 -29.47 -0.74
N THR A 245 -24.27 -30.75 -0.77
CA THR A 245 -25.63 -31.21 -1.16
C THR A 245 -26.33 -31.95 -0.03
N ARG A 246 -27.62 -31.66 0.21
CA ARG A 246 -28.45 -32.35 1.22
C ARG A 246 -29.06 -33.66 0.70
N PRO A 247 -29.08 -34.75 1.49
CA PRO A 247 -29.85 -35.97 1.20
C PRO A 247 -31.36 -35.80 1.52
N ALA A 248 -32.23 -36.66 0.97
CA ALA A 248 -33.70 -36.64 1.17
C ALA A 248 -34.23 -37.86 1.98
N GLY A 249 -35.27 -37.66 2.83
CA GLY A 249 -35.98 -38.73 3.58
C GLY A 249 -35.75 -38.75 5.11
N PHE A 250 -36.33 -39.70 5.87
CA PHE A 250 -36.16 -39.82 7.33
C PHE A 250 -34.71 -40.10 7.77
N GLN A 251 -33.94 -40.80 6.93
CA GLN A 251 -32.48 -40.95 7.08
C GLN A 251 -31.73 -39.63 6.83
N ALA A 252 -32.38 -38.62 6.24
CA ALA A 252 -31.74 -37.34 5.97
C ALA A 252 -31.41 -36.58 7.24
N VAL A 253 -32.18 -36.62 8.33
CA VAL A 253 -31.83 -35.77 9.49
C VAL A 253 -30.52 -36.21 10.16
N PHE A 254 -30.34 -37.53 10.34
CA PHE A 254 -29.17 -38.09 11.01
C PHE A 254 -27.93 -38.14 10.10
N PHE A 255 -28.09 -38.60 8.86
CA PHE A 255 -26.99 -38.66 7.90
C PHE A 255 -26.69 -37.32 7.25
N SER A 256 -27.63 -36.38 7.11
CA SER A 256 -27.33 -35.03 6.59
C SER A 256 -26.35 -34.32 7.48
N ASN A 257 -26.48 -34.37 8.81
CA ASN A 257 -25.52 -33.67 9.68
C ASN A 257 -24.11 -34.28 9.61
N LEU A 258 -24.00 -35.62 9.58
CA LEU A 258 -22.71 -36.30 9.43
C LEU A 258 -22.09 -36.11 8.03
N LEU A 259 -22.89 -36.27 6.96
CA LEU A 259 -22.44 -36.11 5.58
C LEU A 259 -22.09 -34.66 5.27
N ILE A 260 -22.87 -33.69 5.74
CA ILE A 260 -22.55 -32.26 5.59
C ILE A 260 -21.26 -31.94 6.35
N ARG A 261 -21.07 -32.43 7.58
CA ARG A 261 -19.82 -32.22 8.33
C ARG A 261 -18.61 -32.78 7.59
N GLU A 262 -18.71 -33.99 7.04
CA GLU A 262 -17.65 -34.56 6.21
C GLU A 262 -17.41 -33.77 4.92
N GLN A 263 -18.48 -33.29 4.27
CA GLN A 263 -18.39 -32.45 3.08
C GLN A 263 -17.70 -31.11 3.39
N ILE A 264 -18.05 -30.45 4.50
CA ILE A 264 -17.39 -29.22 4.97
C ILE A 264 -15.91 -29.48 5.28
N ASN A 265 -15.60 -30.58 5.97
CA ASN A 265 -14.21 -30.92 6.30
C ASN A 265 -13.38 -31.27 5.05
N ARG A 266 -13.97 -31.90 4.03
CA ARG A 266 -13.31 -32.12 2.73
C ARG A 266 -13.10 -30.79 2.00
N ALA A 267 -14.15 -30.00 1.82
CA ALA A 267 -14.09 -28.70 1.16
C ALA A 267 -13.09 -27.74 1.84
N SER A 268 -13.00 -27.76 3.17
CA SER A 268 -12.02 -26.96 3.92
C SER A 268 -10.59 -27.39 3.65
N ARG A 269 -10.32 -28.71 3.61
CA ARG A 269 -8.99 -29.23 3.27
C ARG A 269 -8.60 -28.91 1.83
N ASP A 270 -9.53 -29.07 0.89
CA ASP A 270 -9.32 -28.74 -0.53
C ASP A 270 -9.06 -27.24 -0.72
N ALA A 271 -9.78 -26.39 0.00
CA ALA A 271 -9.54 -24.94 0.01
C ALA A 271 -8.17 -24.58 0.60
N ASP A 272 -7.78 -25.19 1.73
CA ASP A 272 -6.48 -24.96 2.37
C ASP A 272 -5.31 -25.43 1.51
N GLU A 273 -5.48 -26.52 0.75
CA GLU A 273 -4.50 -26.99 -0.23
C GLU A 273 -4.39 -26.04 -1.41
N SER A 274 -5.52 -25.64 -2.00
CA SER A 274 -5.57 -24.71 -3.12
C SER A 274 -4.95 -23.35 -2.76
N LEU A 275 -5.24 -22.83 -1.56
CA LEU A 275 -4.64 -21.61 -1.02
C LEU A 275 -3.11 -21.73 -0.95
N ARG A 276 -2.57 -22.85 -0.46
CA ARG A 276 -1.12 -23.07 -0.39
C ARG A 276 -0.47 -23.13 -1.77
N LEU A 277 -1.10 -23.85 -2.71
CA LEU A 277 -0.61 -23.99 -4.09
C LEU A 277 -0.61 -22.64 -4.82
N ILE A 278 -1.72 -21.91 -4.75
CA ILE A 278 -1.85 -20.61 -5.43
C ILE A 278 -0.95 -19.58 -4.80
N ALA A 279 -0.76 -19.59 -3.48
CA ALA A 279 0.20 -18.69 -2.83
C ALA A 279 1.64 -18.95 -3.31
N ALA A 280 2.00 -20.20 -3.59
CA ALA A 280 3.29 -20.54 -4.18
C ALA A 280 3.40 -20.07 -5.65
N ILE A 281 2.35 -20.27 -6.45
CA ILE A 281 2.28 -19.78 -7.84
C ILE A 281 2.38 -18.27 -7.89
N HIS A 282 1.58 -17.56 -7.08
CA HIS A 282 1.60 -16.10 -6.97
C HIS A 282 3.01 -15.58 -6.71
N ARG A 283 3.75 -16.20 -5.78
CA ARG A 283 5.16 -15.84 -5.52
C ARG A 283 6.06 -16.06 -6.74
N ASP A 284 5.92 -17.18 -7.46
CA ASP A 284 6.71 -17.45 -8.67
C ASP A 284 6.43 -16.44 -9.78
N VAL A 285 5.16 -16.16 -10.06
CA VAL A 285 4.74 -15.17 -11.06
C VAL A 285 5.24 -13.77 -10.66
N ALA A 286 5.12 -13.39 -9.39
CA ALA A 286 5.60 -12.09 -8.91
C ALA A 286 7.13 -11.95 -9.04
N LEU A 287 7.90 -13.00 -8.77
CA LEU A 287 9.35 -13.00 -8.98
C LEU A 287 9.70 -12.86 -10.47
N ARG A 288 8.98 -13.55 -11.36
CA ARG A 288 9.14 -13.39 -12.82
C ARG A 288 8.79 -11.98 -13.28
N ALA A 289 7.71 -11.39 -12.76
CA ALA A 289 7.33 -10.01 -13.05
C ALA A 289 8.41 -9.02 -12.62
N GLN A 290 9.01 -9.23 -11.45
CA GLN A 290 10.14 -8.42 -10.99
C GLN A 290 11.37 -8.58 -11.89
N ALA A 291 11.71 -9.81 -12.31
CA ALA A 291 12.82 -10.06 -13.22
C ALA A 291 12.59 -9.44 -14.62
N ALA A 292 11.37 -9.56 -15.17
CA ALA A 292 10.97 -8.91 -16.40
C ALA A 292 11.03 -7.37 -16.29
N ARG A 293 10.63 -6.81 -15.13
CA ARG A 293 10.73 -5.37 -14.87
C ARG A 293 12.18 -4.90 -14.86
N SER A 294 13.08 -5.65 -14.22
CA SER A 294 14.51 -5.34 -14.21
C SER A 294 15.10 -5.39 -15.62
N ARG A 295 14.75 -6.39 -16.43
CA ARG A 295 15.13 -6.46 -17.86
C ARG A 295 14.61 -5.26 -18.64
N TRP A 296 13.35 -4.89 -18.46
CA TRP A 296 12.75 -3.71 -19.13
C TRP A 296 13.50 -2.42 -18.77
N ASN A 297 13.83 -2.23 -17.49
CA ASN A 297 14.59 -1.07 -17.03
C ASN A 297 16.01 -1.02 -17.62
N ALA A 298 16.68 -2.17 -17.73
CA ALA A 298 18.00 -2.26 -18.35
C ALA A 298 17.95 -1.86 -19.84
N LEU A 299 16.98 -2.41 -20.59
CA LEU A 299 16.76 -2.05 -22.00
C LEU A 299 16.40 -0.57 -22.18
N HIS A 300 15.59 -0.03 -21.27
CA HIS A 300 15.24 1.39 -21.27
C HIS A 300 16.47 2.28 -21.04
N SER A 301 17.32 1.90 -20.09
CA SER A 301 18.56 2.63 -19.77
C SER A 301 19.56 2.57 -20.92
N GLU A 302 19.73 1.41 -21.55
CA GLU A 302 20.59 1.26 -22.73
C GLU A 302 20.12 2.13 -23.89
N ARG A 303 18.82 2.13 -24.19
CA ARG A 303 18.25 3.01 -25.22
C ARG A 303 18.54 4.48 -24.91
N GLN A 304 18.27 4.92 -23.68
CA GLN A 304 18.54 6.30 -23.29
C GLN A 304 20.02 6.64 -23.45
N HIS A 305 20.92 5.78 -22.99
CA HIS A 305 22.37 5.98 -23.14
C HIS A 305 22.77 6.15 -24.60
N LEU A 306 22.31 5.26 -25.50
CA LEU A 306 22.61 5.34 -26.93
C LEU A 306 22.12 6.67 -27.52
N ILE A 307 20.90 7.07 -27.20
CA ILE A 307 20.33 8.33 -27.69
C ILE A 307 21.04 9.55 -27.07
N THR A 308 21.52 9.49 -25.84
CA THR A 308 22.19 10.64 -25.20
C THR A 308 23.68 10.75 -25.53
N THR A 309 24.28 9.69 -26.07
CA THR A 309 25.66 9.71 -26.60
C THR A 309 25.69 10.44 -27.94
#